data_AF-A0A453DH45-F1
#
_entry.id   AF-A0A453DH45-F1
#
_cell.length_a   1.000
_cell.length_b   1.000
_cell.length_c   1.000
_cell.angle_alpha   90.00
_cell.angle_beta   90.00
_cell.angle_gamma   90.00
#
_symmetry.space_group_name_H-M   'P 1'
#
loop_
_entity.id
_entity.type
_entity.pdbx_description
1 polymer ?
#
loop_
_entity_poly.entity_id
_entity_poly.type
_entity_poly.pdbx_seq_one_letter_code
_entity_poly.pdbx_strand_id
1 'polypeptide(L)'
;MVMEVGLEKGFRTALGEFIIMQLQLASVFFTFQLGTKTHYYGRTILHGGAKYIPTGRGFVVYHAKFAENYRMYSRSHFVKGLELLILLVVYLAYGRSYRTSSSLYLFVTFSIWFMVASWLFAPFIFNPSCFEWQKTVDDWTDWRKWMGNRGGIGMSGEQSWEAWWRSEQAHLRKTSVRALILEILMSLRFLIYQYGIVYHLKIARHSTSILVYGLSWLVMLTVLVVLKMVSIGRQKFGTDLQLMFRILKGILFLGFVTVMAVLFAIGGLTITDVLACTLGFLPTGWCILLIGQACAPMIERTMLWDSIQELGRAYDNIMGLILFLPIGFLSWFPFVSEFQTRLLFNQAFSRGLQISRILAGQKDIGEFE
;
A
#
# COMPACT_ATOMS: atom_id res chain seq x y z
N MET A 1 13.40 -19.03 23.79
CA MET A 1 13.60 -19.92 22.62
C MET A 1 15.05 -20.35 22.39
N VAL A 2 15.95 -19.63 21.69
CA VAL A 2 17.31 -20.17 21.41
C VAL A 2 18.11 -20.46 22.69
N MET A 3 18.04 -19.56 23.68
CA MET A 3 18.66 -19.75 24.99
C MET A 3 18.05 -20.93 25.75
N GLU A 4 16.73 -21.08 25.69
CA GLU A 4 15.95 -22.13 26.37
C GLU A 4 16.25 -23.51 25.76
N VAL A 5 16.16 -23.66 24.44
CA VAL A 5 16.55 -24.89 23.73
C VAL A 5 18.03 -25.20 23.91
N GLY A 6 18.88 -24.18 23.98
CA GLY A 6 20.31 -24.34 24.25
C GLY A 6 20.58 -24.95 25.63
N LEU A 7 19.81 -24.54 26.64
CA LEU A 7 19.89 -25.07 28.00
C LEU A 7 19.26 -26.47 28.12
N GLU A 8 18.15 -26.74 27.44
CA GLU A 8 17.42 -28.01 27.54
C GLU A 8 17.97 -29.13 26.66
N LYS A 9 18.39 -28.82 25.43
CA LYS A 9 18.71 -29.79 24.37
C LYS A 9 20.12 -29.64 23.78
N GLY A 10 20.91 -28.72 24.34
CA GLY A 10 22.29 -28.43 23.94
C GLY A 10 22.44 -27.46 22.78
N PHE A 11 23.62 -26.83 22.70
CA PHE A 11 23.92 -25.74 21.77
C PHE A 11 23.79 -26.12 20.28
N ARG A 12 24.23 -27.32 19.88
CA ARG A 12 24.16 -27.78 18.48
C ARG A 12 22.71 -27.89 17.99
N THR A 13 21.83 -28.44 18.83
CA THR A 13 20.40 -28.56 18.54
C THR A 13 19.76 -27.18 18.45
N ALA A 14 20.08 -26.28 19.38
CA ALA A 14 19.58 -24.90 19.37
C ALA A 14 20.01 -24.13 18.11
N LEU A 15 21.26 -24.30 17.65
CA LEU A 15 21.74 -23.68 16.42
C LEU A 15 21.01 -24.23 15.18
N GLY A 16 20.81 -25.55 15.13
CA GLY A 16 20.05 -26.20 14.05
C GLY A 16 18.60 -25.72 13.98
N GLU A 17 17.90 -25.71 15.12
CA GLU A 17 16.53 -25.18 15.21
C GLU A 17 16.47 -23.70 14.82
N PHE A 18 17.42 -22.89 15.27
CA PHE A 18 17.49 -21.47 14.89
C PHE A 18 17.62 -21.29 13.38
N ILE A 19 18.51 -22.03 12.72
CA ILE A 19 18.67 -21.96 11.25
C ILE A 19 17.36 -22.35 10.55
N ILE A 20 16.71 -23.43 10.99
CA ILE A 20 15.42 -23.88 10.44
C ILE A 20 14.35 -22.78 10.59
N MET A 21 14.25 -22.15 11.77
CA MET A 21 13.32 -21.04 11.96
C MET A 21 13.58 -19.86 11.02
N GLN A 22 14.85 -19.52 10.79
CA GLN A 22 15.20 -18.43 9.87
C GLN A 22 14.85 -18.77 8.43
N LEU A 23 15.08 -20.03 8.02
CA LEU A 23 14.63 -20.53 6.71
C LEU A 23 13.10 -20.48 6.58
N GLN A 24 12.37 -20.74 7.65
CA GLN A 24 10.91 -20.58 7.74
C GLN A 24 10.46 -19.11 7.88
N LEU A 25 11.37 -18.15 7.67
CA LEU A 25 11.10 -16.72 7.69
C LEU A 25 10.60 -16.19 9.04
N ALA A 26 11.03 -16.81 10.16
CA ALA A 26 10.61 -16.40 11.50
C ALA A 26 10.89 -14.90 11.78
N SER A 27 12.02 -14.37 11.31
CA SER A 27 12.34 -12.94 11.47
C SER A 27 11.39 -12.02 10.69
N VAL A 28 10.93 -12.46 9.52
CA VAL A 28 9.95 -11.73 8.71
C VAL A 28 8.61 -11.72 9.43
N PHE A 29 8.16 -12.89 9.91
CA PHE A 29 6.93 -13.03 10.69
C PHE A 29 6.96 -12.18 11.96
N PHE A 30 8.05 -12.24 12.72
CA PHE A 30 8.21 -11.48 13.95
C PHE A 30 8.15 -9.97 13.71
N THR A 31 8.85 -9.49 12.68
CA THR A 31 8.85 -8.06 12.29
C THR A 31 7.46 -7.58 11.88
N PHE A 32 6.71 -8.41 11.15
CA PHE A 32 5.32 -8.16 10.81
C PHE A 32 4.41 -8.16 12.05
N GLN A 33 4.51 -9.18 12.91
CA GLN A 33 3.72 -9.27 14.14
C GLN A 33 3.94 -8.06 15.07
N LEU A 34 5.19 -7.61 15.21
CA LEU A 34 5.52 -6.44 16.00
C LEU A 34 4.92 -5.15 15.40
N GLY A 35 4.86 -5.05 14.07
CA GLY A 35 4.19 -3.98 13.35
C GLY A 35 2.71 -3.87 13.72
N THR A 36 1.99 -5.01 13.72
CA THR A 36 0.59 -5.11 14.16
C THR A 36 0.43 -4.58 15.58
N LYS A 37 1.21 -5.11 16.53
CA LYS A 37 1.14 -4.72 17.94
C LYS A 37 1.39 -3.22 18.12
N THR A 38 2.44 -2.70 17.49
CA THR A 38 2.83 -1.30 17.59
C THR A 38 1.76 -0.37 17.02
N HIS A 39 1.17 -0.71 15.86
CA HIS A 39 0.11 0.11 15.25
C HIS A 39 -1.11 0.22 16.15
N TYR A 40 -1.67 -0.91 16.60
CA TYR A 40 -2.90 -0.89 17.38
C TYR A 40 -2.67 -0.35 18.80
N TYR A 41 -1.52 -0.64 19.41
CA TYR A 41 -1.14 -0.05 20.68
C TYR A 41 -1.05 1.49 20.59
N GLY A 42 -0.35 2.01 19.57
CA GLY A 42 -0.27 3.45 19.33
C GLY A 42 -1.63 4.10 19.05
N ARG A 43 -2.48 3.45 18.26
CA ARG A 43 -3.84 3.93 17.98
C ARG A 43 -4.69 4.01 19.23
N THR A 44 -4.60 3.01 20.12
CA THR A 44 -5.31 3.03 21.40
C THR A 44 -4.83 4.15 22.32
N ILE A 45 -3.53 4.45 22.33
CA ILE A 45 -2.98 5.57 23.12
C ILE A 45 -3.49 6.93 22.59
N LEU A 46 -3.47 7.13 21.27
CA LEU A 46 -3.81 8.43 20.66
C LEU A 46 -5.31 8.70 20.60
N HIS A 47 -6.11 7.67 20.29
CA HIS A 47 -7.52 7.82 19.93
C HIS A 47 -8.47 6.98 20.79
N GLY A 48 -7.95 6.03 21.56
CA GLY A 48 -8.77 5.04 22.25
C GLY A 48 -9.49 4.09 21.29
N GLY A 49 -10.62 3.53 21.75
CA GLY A 49 -11.52 2.75 20.89
C GLY A 49 -10.98 1.38 20.47
N ALA A 50 -10.47 0.59 21.43
CA ALA A 50 -10.08 -0.79 21.18
C ALA A 50 -11.27 -1.57 20.58
N LYS A 51 -11.04 -2.20 19.42
CA LYS A 51 -12.02 -3.02 18.73
C LYS A 51 -11.57 -4.46 18.81
N TYR A 52 -12.41 -5.33 19.36
CA TYR A 52 -12.18 -6.77 19.28
C TYR A 52 -12.35 -7.24 17.83
N ILE A 53 -11.33 -7.93 17.32
CA ILE A 53 -11.41 -8.67 16.06
C ILE A 53 -11.47 -10.15 16.44
N PRO A 54 -12.55 -10.86 16.11
CA PRO A 54 -12.67 -12.26 16.46
C PRO A 54 -11.58 -13.07 15.75
N THR A 55 -10.78 -13.80 16.52
CA THR A 55 -9.94 -14.87 15.98
C THR A 55 -10.87 -16.02 15.60
N GLY A 56 -11.07 -16.27 14.30
CA GLY A 56 -11.94 -17.34 13.83
C GLY A 56 -11.62 -18.68 14.50
N ARG A 57 -12.65 -19.42 14.93
CA ARG A 57 -12.52 -20.80 15.42
C ARG A 57 -12.74 -21.73 14.22
N GLY A 58 -11.68 -22.30 13.67
CA GLY A 58 -11.72 -23.18 12.50
C GLY A 58 -10.35 -23.75 12.14
N PHE A 59 -10.30 -24.63 11.14
CA PHE A 59 -9.04 -25.21 10.64
C PHE A 59 -8.08 -24.08 10.22
N VAL A 60 -6.83 -24.15 10.70
CA VAL A 60 -5.98 -22.97 11.03
C VAL A 60 -5.34 -22.27 9.81
N VAL A 61 -5.67 -22.64 8.57
CA VAL A 61 -5.05 -21.98 7.40
C VAL A 61 -5.96 -21.98 6.17
N TYR A 62 -6.79 -20.95 6.05
CA TYR A 62 -7.54 -20.65 4.81
C TYR A 62 -6.81 -19.58 4.00
N HIS A 63 -6.93 -19.66 2.68
CA HIS A 63 -6.44 -18.63 1.78
C HIS A 63 -7.24 -17.34 1.99
N ALA A 64 -6.57 -16.27 2.39
CA ALA A 64 -7.16 -14.95 2.55
C ALA A 64 -7.12 -14.20 1.21
N LYS A 65 -8.27 -13.69 0.76
CA LYS A 65 -8.36 -12.96 -0.52
C LYS A 65 -7.58 -11.65 -0.47
N PHE A 66 -7.17 -11.13 -1.62
CA PHE A 66 -6.49 -9.82 -1.72
C PHE A 66 -7.27 -8.67 -1.07
N ALA A 67 -8.60 -8.59 -1.26
CA ALA A 67 -9.43 -7.58 -0.63
C ALA A 67 -9.42 -7.69 0.90
N GLU A 68 -9.47 -8.90 1.44
CA GLU A 68 -9.43 -9.14 2.88
C GLU A 68 -8.07 -8.75 3.48
N ASN A 69 -6.97 -9.23 2.88
CA ASN A 69 -5.62 -8.89 3.29
C ASN A 69 -5.37 -7.37 3.24
N TYR A 70 -5.84 -6.70 2.18
CA TYR A 70 -5.74 -5.25 2.05
C TYR A 70 -6.47 -4.52 3.19
N ARG A 71 -7.72 -4.92 3.48
CA ARG A 71 -8.51 -4.29 4.55
C ARG A 71 -7.87 -4.47 5.93
N MET A 72 -7.29 -5.64 6.21
CA MET A 72 -6.67 -5.93 7.50
C MET A 72 -5.34 -5.17 7.70
N TYR A 73 -4.50 -5.09 6.65
CA TYR A 73 -3.11 -4.65 6.80
C TYR A 73 -2.78 -3.30 6.16
N SER A 74 -3.72 -2.66 5.44
CA SER A 74 -3.49 -1.37 4.77
C SER A 74 -2.90 -0.31 5.71
N ARG A 75 -3.57 -0.02 6.84
CA ARG A 75 -3.14 1.07 7.76
C ARG A 75 -2.05 0.66 8.74
N SER A 76 -2.00 -0.61 9.09
CA SER A 76 -1.02 -1.13 10.05
C SER A 76 0.36 -1.34 9.42
N HIS A 77 0.41 -1.82 8.17
CA HIS A 77 1.65 -2.22 7.50
C HIS A 77 1.85 -1.53 6.16
N PHE A 78 0.91 -1.68 5.20
CA PHE A 78 1.18 -1.32 3.81
C PHE A 78 1.48 0.17 3.62
N VAL A 79 0.64 1.04 4.16
CA VAL A 79 0.86 2.48 4.16
C VAL A 79 2.21 2.82 4.77
N LYS A 80 2.52 2.30 5.97
CA LYS A 80 3.78 2.61 6.68
C LYS A 80 5.01 2.08 5.93
N GLY A 81 4.90 0.88 5.36
CA GLY A 81 5.95 0.26 4.56
C GLY A 81 6.25 1.07 3.30
N LEU A 82 5.21 1.57 2.61
CA LEU A 82 5.38 2.42 1.44
C LEU A 82 5.90 3.82 1.79
N GLU A 83 5.49 4.40 2.93
CA GLU A 83 6.07 5.66 3.44
C GLU A 83 7.59 5.52 3.69
N LEU A 84 8.00 4.43 4.34
CA LEU A 84 9.41 4.13 4.58
C LEU A 84 10.17 3.78 3.30
N LEU A 85 9.52 3.11 2.35
CA LEU A 85 10.10 2.83 1.03
C LEU A 85 10.43 4.13 0.28
N ILE A 86 9.49 5.08 0.26
CA ILE A 86 9.71 6.39 -0.35
C ILE A 86 10.87 7.12 0.34
N LEU A 87 10.94 7.06 1.68
CA LEU A 87 12.05 7.62 2.44
C LEU A 87 13.40 7.01 2.07
N LEU A 88 13.47 5.69 1.94
CA LEU A 88 14.69 4.98 1.55
C LEU A 88 15.15 5.39 0.16
N VAL A 89 14.21 5.52 -0.79
CA VAL A 89 14.49 5.98 -2.16
C VAL A 89 14.96 7.44 -2.17
N VAL A 90 14.31 8.32 -1.41
CA VAL A 90 14.74 9.74 -1.27
C VAL A 90 16.12 9.82 -0.64
N TYR A 91 16.40 9.01 0.38
CA TYR A 91 17.71 8.96 1.03
C TYR A 91 18.80 8.45 0.08
N LEU A 92 18.49 7.46 -0.76
CA LEU A 92 19.40 6.98 -1.81
C LEU A 92 19.71 8.07 -2.84
N ALA A 93 18.69 8.81 -3.29
CA ALA A 93 18.84 9.82 -4.33
C ALA A 93 19.56 11.11 -3.83
N TYR A 94 19.23 11.57 -2.61
CA TYR A 94 19.66 12.87 -2.10
C TYR A 94 20.65 12.82 -0.94
N GLY A 95 20.92 11.65 -0.34
CA GLY A 95 21.85 11.49 0.77
C GLY A 95 23.30 11.77 0.36
N ARG A 96 23.88 12.90 0.79
CA ARG A 96 25.25 13.30 0.41
C ARG A 96 26.33 12.41 1.01
N SER A 97 26.16 11.96 2.25
CA SER A 97 27.22 11.30 3.03
C SER A 97 27.65 9.93 2.49
N TYR A 98 26.85 9.27 1.65
CA TYR A 98 27.09 7.91 1.17
C TYR A 98 27.13 7.78 -0.37
N ARG A 99 27.16 8.89 -1.11
CA ARG A 99 27.19 8.88 -2.60
C ARG A 99 28.41 8.14 -3.17
N THR A 100 29.53 8.16 -2.47
CA THR A 100 30.79 7.57 -2.95
C THR A 100 30.83 6.04 -2.75
N SER A 101 29.94 5.45 -1.95
CA SER A 101 29.95 4.02 -1.65
C SER A 101 28.54 3.46 -1.46
N SER A 102 27.97 2.91 -2.54
CA SER A 102 26.65 2.25 -2.53
C SER A 102 26.54 1.13 -1.48
N SER A 103 27.66 0.49 -1.12
CA SER A 103 27.72 -0.53 -0.08
C SER A 103 27.43 0.01 1.32
N LEU A 104 27.88 1.23 1.65
CA LEU A 104 27.65 1.84 2.95
C LEU A 104 26.19 2.24 3.15
N TYR A 105 25.54 2.78 2.11
CA TYR A 105 24.10 3.05 2.14
C TYR A 105 23.31 1.78 2.46
N LEU A 106 23.58 0.69 1.74
CA LEU A 106 22.87 -0.58 1.94
C LEU A 106 23.15 -1.14 3.34
N PHE A 107 24.40 -1.11 3.81
CA PHE A 107 24.76 -1.57 5.14
C PHE A 107 23.98 -0.85 6.25
N VAL A 108 23.88 0.48 6.17
CA VAL A 108 23.18 1.30 7.18
C VAL A 108 21.65 1.14 7.09
N THR A 109 21.11 0.95 5.88
CA THR A 109 19.66 0.91 5.66
C THR A 109 19.05 -0.49 5.58
N PHE A 110 19.88 -1.55 5.63
CA PHE A 110 19.46 -2.93 5.44
C PHE A 110 18.32 -3.34 6.39
N SER A 111 18.37 -2.92 7.65
CA SER A 111 17.33 -3.21 8.65
C SER A 111 15.98 -2.59 8.28
N ILE A 112 15.97 -1.38 7.71
CA ILE A 112 14.76 -0.70 7.27
C ILE A 112 14.23 -1.34 6.00
N TRP A 113 15.10 -1.71 5.05
CA TRP A 113 14.71 -2.48 3.87
C TRP A 113 14.07 -3.82 4.24
N PHE A 114 14.67 -4.54 5.19
CA PHE A 114 14.12 -5.79 5.73
C PHE A 114 12.74 -5.58 6.37
N MET A 115 12.58 -4.50 7.16
CA MET A 115 11.29 -4.15 7.77
C MET A 115 10.24 -3.81 6.72
N VAL A 116 10.59 -3.01 5.70
CA VAL A 116 9.69 -2.67 4.58
C VAL A 116 9.26 -3.93 3.83
N ALA A 117 10.20 -4.80 3.46
CA ALA A 117 9.88 -6.06 2.79
C ALA A 117 8.96 -6.94 3.65
N SER A 118 9.24 -7.03 4.96
CA SER A 118 8.41 -7.78 5.90
C SER A 118 7.00 -7.22 6.01
N TRP A 119 6.84 -5.90 6.13
CA TRP A 119 5.52 -5.27 6.24
C TRP A 119 4.69 -5.37 4.96
N LEU A 120 5.32 -5.26 3.79
CA LEU A 120 4.62 -5.32 2.50
C LEU A 120 4.26 -6.76 2.10
N PHE A 121 5.17 -7.73 2.31
CA PHE A 121 5.04 -9.04 1.69
C PHE A 121 4.77 -10.20 2.66
N ALA A 122 5.01 -10.07 3.97
CA ALA A 122 4.68 -11.13 4.93
C ALA A 122 3.22 -11.64 4.84
N PRO A 123 2.17 -10.78 4.74
CA PRO A 123 0.80 -11.30 4.73
C PRO A 123 0.49 -12.14 3.48
N PHE A 124 1.26 -11.99 2.40
CA PHE A 124 1.14 -12.78 1.19
C PHE A 124 2.01 -14.05 1.24
N ILE A 125 3.23 -13.92 1.76
CA ILE A 125 4.16 -15.04 1.94
C ILE A 125 3.60 -16.09 2.89
N PHE A 126 2.94 -15.68 3.98
CA PHE A 126 2.33 -16.61 4.94
C PHE A 126 0.89 -17.01 4.58
N ASN A 127 0.36 -16.56 3.44
CA ASN A 127 -0.99 -16.90 2.96
C ASN A 127 -0.95 -18.11 2.02
N PRO A 128 -1.61 -19.24 2.36
CA PRO A 128 -1.59 -20.45 1.54
C PRO A 128 -2.09 -20.17 0.12
N SER A 129 -1.47 -20.80 -0.87
CA SER A 129 -1.88 -20.67 -2.29
C SER A 129 -1.86 -19.23 -2.85
N CYS A 130 -1.23 -18.28 -2.16
CA CYS A 130 -1.18 -16.88 -2.63
C CYS A 130 -0.43 -16.72 -3.96
N PHE A 131 0.51 -17.62 -4.25
CA PHE A 131 1.27 -17.62 -5.51
C PHE A 131 0.73 -18.60 -6.56
N GLU A 132 -0.53 -19.03 -6.43
CA GLU A 132 -1.20 -19.83 -7.45
C GLU A 132 -1.85 -18.91 -8.48
N TRP A 133 -1.53 -19.11 -9.76
CA TRP A 133 -1.99 -18.21 -10.84
C TRP A 133 -3.50 -18.02 -10.85
N GLN A 134 -4.27 -19.12 -10.88
CA GLN A 134 -5.73 -19.06 -10.97
C GLN A 134 -6.33 -18.25 -9.81
N LYS A 135 -5.92 -18.56 -8.57
CA LYS A 135 -6.38 -17.83 -7.38
C LYS A 135 -5.96 -16.37 -7.40
N THR A 136 -4.75 -16.06 -7.87
CA THR A 136 -4.27 -14.69 -7.99
C THR A 136 -5.13 -13.85 -8.94
N VAL A 137 -5.56 -14.44 -10.06
CA VAL A 137 -6.45 -13.78 -11.03
C VAL A 137 -7.84 -13.56 -10.44
N ASP A 138 -8.37 -14.56 -9.73
CA ASP A 138 -9.68 -14.46 -9.07
C ASP A 138 -9.68 -13.40 -7.97
N ASP A 139 -8.65 -13.39 -7.13
CA ASP A 139 -8.44 -12.42 -6.07
C ASP A 139 -8.24 -10.99 -6.59
N TRP A 140 -7.49 -10.84 -7.68
CA TRP A 140 -7.34 -9.55 -8.35
C TRP A 140 -8.69 -9.03 -8.87
N THR A 141 -9.48 -9.92 -9.46
CA THR A 141 -10.81 -9.57 -9.98
C THR A 141 -11.76 -9.17 -8.84
N ASP A 142 -11.75 -9.91 -7.74
CA ASP A 142 -12.51 -9.60 -6.53
C ASP A 142 -12.10 -8.24 -5.92
N TRP A 143 -10.79 -7.99 -5.77
CA TRP A 143 -10.27 -6.72 -5.26
C TRP A 143 -10.65 -5.55 -6.18
N ARG A 144 -10.57 -5.72 -7.51
CA ARG A 144 -10.98 -4.70 -8.48
C ARG A 144 -12.47 -4.39 -8.40
N LYS A 145 -13.32 -5.41 -8.20
CA LYS A 145 -14.77 -5.23 -7.96
C LYS A 145 -15.00 -4.46 -6.66
N TRP A 146 -14.35 -4.86 -5.56
CA TRP A 146 -14.45 -4.19 -4.27
C TRP A 146 -14.02 -2.71 -4.32
N MET A 147 -12.93 -2.40 -5.02
CA MET A 147 -12.47 -1.02 -5.26
C MET A 147 -13.44 -0.20 -6.14
N GLY A 148 -14.16 -0.87 -7.04
CA GLY A 148 -15.12 -0.26 -7.97
C GLY A 148 -16.49 0.02 -7.35
N ASN A 149 -16.90 -0.78 -6.37
CA ASN A 149 -18.19 -0.66 -5.71
C ASN A 149 -18.26 0.61 -4.85
N ARG A 150 -19.08 1.58 -5.28
CA ARG A 150 -19.45 2.74 -4.47
C ARG A 150 -20.45 2.30 -3.40
N GLY A 151 -20.24 2.73 -2.16
CA GLY A 151 -21.01 2.24 -1.01
C GLY A 151 -22.49 2.64 -1.12
N GLY A 152 -23.38 1.70 -0.80
CA GLY A 152 -24.81 1.92 -0.61
C GLY A 152 -25.19 1.94 0.87
N ILE A 153 -26.42 2.36 1.18
CA ILE A 153 -26.95 2.35 2.54
C ILE A 153 -26.92 0.91 3.08
N GLY A 154 -26.20 0.67 4.18
CA GLY A 154 -26.11 -0.64 4.83
C GLY A 154 -25.07 -1.61 4.26
N MET A 155 -24.28 -1.22 3.25
CA MET A 155 -23.22 -2.09 2.73
C MET A 155 -22.09 -2.30 3.75
N SER A 156 -21.64 -3.55 3.90
CA SER A 156 -20.52 -3.86 4.78
C SER A 156 -19.19 -3.41 4.15
N GLY A 157 -18.17 -3.18 4.99
CA GLY A 157 -16.80 -2.91 4.50
C GLY A 157 -16.21 -4.04 3.67
N GLU A 158 -16.81 -5.23 3.73
CA GLU A 158 -16.37 -6.37 2.93
C GLU A 158 -16.77 -6.25 1.46
N GLN A 159 -17.87 -5.55 1.17
CA GLN A 159 -18.46 -5.47 -0.16
C GLN A 159 -18.04 -4.20 -0.93
N SER A 160 -17.67 -3.13 -0.23
CA SER A 160 -17.31 -1.85 -0.83
C SER A 160 -16.09 -1.21 -0.15
N TRP A 161 -15.16 -0.73 -0.98
CA TRP A 161 -14.02 0.06 -0.52
C TRP A 161 -14.46 1.32 0.23
N GLU A 162 -15.55 1.98 -0.20
CA GLU A 162 -16.01 3.21 0.44
C GLU A 162 -16.54 2.98 1.85
N ALA A 163 -17.32 1.92 2.05
CA ALA A 163 -17.81 1.53 3.36
C ALA A 163 -16.64 1.17 4.30
N TRP A 164 -15.66 0.41 3.79
CA TRP A 164 -14.45 0.09 4.54
C TRP A 164 -13.65 1.34 4.90
N TRP A 165 -13.39 2.23 3.94
CA TRP A 165 -12.62 3.46 4.10
C TRP A 165 -13.20 4.35 5.21
N ARG A 166 -14.53 4.54 5.21
CA ARG A 166 -15.23 5.29 6.26
C ARG A 166 -15.15 4.59 7.62
N SER A 167 -15.32 3.27 7.65
CA SER A 167 -15.24 2.49 8.89
C SER A 167 -13.85 2.52 9.51
N GLU A 168 -12.80 2.49 8.68
CA GLU A 168 -11.41 2.49 9.13
C GLU A 168 -11.06 3.81 9.82
N GLN A 169 -11.59 4.93 9.30
CA GLN A 169 -11.42 6.28 9.84
C GLN A 169 -12.38 6.64 10.97
N ALA A 170 -13.30 5.77 11.36
CA ALA A 170 -14.32 6.08 12.36
C ALA A 170 -13.72 6.51 13.73
N HIS A 171 -12.49 6.07 14.03
CA HIS A 171 -11.77 6.47 15.23
C HIS A 171 -11.47 7.98 15.26
N LEU A 172 -11.14 8.60 14.12
CA LEU A 172 -10.80 10.02 14.02
C LEU A 172 -11.98 10.94 14.40
N ARG A 173 -13.22 10.44 14.29
CA ARG A 173 -14.42 11.19 14.68
C ARG A 173 -14.57 11.35 16.18
N LYS A 174 -13.97 10.44 16.97
CA LYS A 174 -14.06 10.42 18.43
C LYS A 174 -12.79 10.97 19.10
N THR A 175 -11.87 11.49 18.30
CA THR A 175 -10.57 11.98 18.73
C THR A 175 -10.66 13.31 19.48
N SER A 176 -9.82 13.49 20.50
CA SER A 176 -9.71 14.76 21.22
C SER A 176 -9.03 15.85 20.37
N VAL A 177 -9.27 17.12 20.68
CA VAL A 177 -8.63 18.25 19.96
C VAL A 177 -7.10 18.17 20.00
N ARG A 178 -6.51 17.70 21.11
CA ARG A 178 -5.06 17.53 21.24
C ARG A 178 -4.51 16.48 20.27
N ALA A 179 -5.18 15.34 20.18
CA ALA A 179 -4.80 14.27 19.26
C ALA A 179 -5.04 14.68 17.80
N LEU A 180 -6.08 15.46 17.51
CA LEU A 180 -6.30 16.04 16.18
C LEU A 180 -5.14 16.97 15.76
N ILE A 181 -4.71 17.86 16.65
CA ILE A 181 -3.56 18.75 16.40
C ILE A 181 -2.29 17.92 16.15
N LEU A 182 -2.09 16.85 16.92
CA LEU A 182 -0.94 15.96 16.74
C LEU A 182 -0.97 15.25 15.39
N GLU A 183 -2.14 14.76 14.94
CA GLU A 183 -2.30 14.13 13.61
C GLU A 183 -1.98 15.11 12.48
N ILE A 184 -2.44 16.36 12.58
CA ILE A 184 -2.12 17.40 11.61
C ILE A 184 -0.63 17.70 11.62
N LEU A 185 -0.05 17.93 12.80
CA LEU A 185 1.39 18.22 12.95
C LEU A 185 2.25 17.09 12.37
N MET A 186 1.89 15.84 12.67
CA MET A 186 2.56 14.66 12.15
C MET A 186 2.42 14.54 10.64
N SER A 187 1.30 14.98 10.05
CA SER A 187 1.06 14.98 8.60
C SER A 187 1.87 16.06 7.87
N LEU A 188 2.15 17.19 8.51
CA LEU A 188 2.95 18.28 7.91
C LEU A 188 4.37 17.85 7.53
N ARG A 189 4.90 16.78 8.14
CA ARG A 189 6.22 16.21 7.79
C ARG A 189 6.35 15.89 6.29
N PHE A 190 5.25 15.55 5.64
CA PHE A 190 5.26 15.20 4.22
C PHE A 190 5.49 16.41 3.30
N LEU A 191 5.22 17.64 3.76
CA LEU A 191 5.51 18.86 3.01
C LEU A 191 7.01 19.14 2.91
N ILE A 192 7.81 18.61 3.85
CA ILE A 192 9.26 18.72 3.85
C ILE A 192 9.87 18.04 2.62
N TYR A 193 9.26 16.95 2.13
CA TYR A 193 9.71 16.24 0.93
C TYR A 193 9.57 17.12 -0.31
N GLN A 194 8.39 17.71 -0.50
CA GLN A 194 8.14 18.63 -1.60
C GLN A 194 9.10 19.81 -1.54
N TYR A 195 9.23 20.42 -0.36
CA TYR A 195 10.13 21.54 -0.15
C TYR A 195 11.57 21.17 -0.53
N GLY A 196 12.11 20.08 0.01
CA GLY A 196 13.49 19.65 -0.26
C GLY A 196 13.73 19.26 -1.72
N ILE A 197 12.80 18.56 -2.35
CA ILE A 197 12.97 18.05 -3.72
C ILE A 197 12.80 19.16 -4.75
N VAL A 198 11.85 20.08 -4.59
CA VAL A 198 11.55 21.13 -5.57
C VAL A 198 12.77 22.02 -5.84
N TYR A 199 13.57 22.33 -4.83
CA TYR A 199 14.79 23.13 -5.00
C TYR A 199 15.95 22.37 -5.66
N HIS A 200 15.87 21.04 -5.74
CA HIS A 200 16.84 20.22 -6.45
C HIS A 200 16.43 19.93 -7.90
N LEU A 201 15.25 20.36 -8.34
CA LEU A 201 14.82 20.20 -9.73
C LEU A 201 15.64 21.09 -10.66
N LYS A 202 16.10 20.54 -11.78
CA LYS A 202 16.88 21.26 -12.78
C LYS A 202 16.05 22.34 -13.48
N ILE A 203 14.74 22.11 -13.63
CA ILE A 203 13.79 23.10 -14.18
C ILE A 203 13.77 24.41 -13.36
N ALA A 204 14.06 24.35 -12.06
CA ALA A 204 14.12 25.53 -11.20
C ALA A 204 15.39 26.37 -11.44
N ARG A 205 16.31 25.94 -12.31
CA ARG A 205 17.58 26.64 -12.65
C ARG A 205 18.36 27.11 -11.41
N HIS A 206 18.43 26.26 -10.38
CA HIS A 206 19.04 26.56 -9.08
C HIS A 206 18.44 27.76 -8.31
N SER A 207 17.29 28.29 -8.74
CA SER A 207 16.62 29.35 -8.00
C SER A 207 16.00 28.79 -6.72
N THR A 208 16.39 29.35 -5.58
CA THR A 208 15.88 28.97 -4.25
C THR A 208 14.77 29.92 -3.77
N SER A 209 14.06 30.55 -4.71
CA SER A 209 13.02 31.50 -4.35
C SER A 209 11.77 30.77 -3.84
N ILE A 210 11.12 31.35 -2.84
CA ILE A 210 9.85 30.83 -2.30
C ILE A 210 8.76 30.72 -3.38
N LEU A 211 8.89 31.50 -4.46
CA LEU A 211 8.00 31.46 -5.62
C LEU A 211 8.06 30.10 -6.33
N VAL A 212 9.21 29.43 -6.44
CA VAL A 212 9.31 28.10 -7.05
C VAL A 212 8.48 27.09 -6.24
N TYR A 213 8.59 27.16 -4.91
CA TYR A 213 7.78 26.32 -4.04
C TYR A 213 6.29 26.64 -4.18
N GLY A 214 5.90 27.93 -4.22
CA GLY A 214 4.52 28.36 -4.48
C GLY A 214 3.98 27.86 -5.83
N LEU A 215 4.77 27.94 -6.89
CA LEU A 215 4.41 27.43 -8.22
C LEU A 215 4.23 25.91 -8.24
N SER A 216 5.00 25.16 -7.44
CA SER A 216 4.83 23.71 -7.33
C SER A 216 3.45 23.30 -6.78
N TRP A 217 2.79 24.16 -6.00
CA TRP A 217 1.41 23.92 -5.55
C TRP A 217 0.38 24.06 -6.67
N LEU A 218 0.66 24.79 -7.75
CA LEU A 218 -0.21 24.82 -8.93
C LEU A 218 -0.23 23.47 -9.63
N VAL A 219 0.90 22.74 -9.63
CA VAL A 219 0.97 21.38 -10.15
C VAL A 219 0.09 20.45 -9.32
N MET A 220 0.18 20.56 -7.99
CA MET A 220 -0.69 19.79 -7.08
C MET A 220 -2.17 20.09 -7.26
N LEU A 221 -2.53 21.37 -7.38
CA LEU A 221 -3.91 21.79 -7.66
C LEU A 221 -4.41 21.19 -8.98
N THR A 222 -3.58 21.23 -10.03
CA THR A 222 -3.90 20.65 -11.33
C THR A 222 -4.19 19.14 -11.22
N VAL A 223 -3.35 18.40 -10.49
CA VAL A 223 -3.55 16.96 -10.26
C VAL A 223 -4.88 16.69 -9.54
N LEU A 224 -5.20 17.47 -8.50
CA LEU A 224 -6.46 17.33 -7.77
C LEU A 224 -7.68 17.62 -8.65
N VAL A 225 -7.60 18.66 -9.49
CA VAL A 225 -8.66 19.00 -10.46
C VAL A 225 -8.85 17.88 -11.48
N VAL A 226 -7.77 17.32 -12.03
CA VAL A 226 -7.84 16.17 -12.96
C VAL A 226 -8.48 14.95 -12.29
N LEU A 227 -8.09 14.61 -11.06
CA LEU A 227 -8.70 13.51 -10.31
C LEU A 227 -10.20 13.74 -10.09
N LYS A 228 -10.61 14.97 -9.75
CA LYS A 228 -12.02 15.34 -9.59
C LYS A 228 -12.78 15.21 -10.90
N MET A 229 -12.22 15.69 -12.02
CA MET A 229 -12.84 15.56 -13.36
C MET A 229 -13.05 14.09 -13.73
N VAL A 230 -12.06 13.22 -13.49
CA VAL A 230 -12.18 11.78 -13.77
C VAL A 230 -13.27 11.13 -12.91
N SER A 231 -13.39 11.52 -11.64
CA SER A 231 -14.45 11.00 -10.75
C SER A 231 -15.84 11.42 -11.21
N ILE A 232 -16.04 12.70 -11.52
CA ILE A 232 -17.32 13.22 -12.02
C ILE A 232 -17.67 12.55 -13.36
N GLY A 233 -16.69 12.42 -14.27
CA GLY A 233 -16.88 11.74 -15.54
C GLY A 233 -17.26 10.26 -15.37
N ARG A 234 -16.65 9.56 -14.40
CA ARG A 234 -17.04 8.19 -14.07
C ARG A 234 -18.49 8.12 -13.56
N GLN A 235 -18.88 9.06 -12.71
CA GLN A 235 -20.24 9.09 -12.14
C GLN A 235 -21.31 9.40 -13.17
N LYS A 236 -21.06 10.37 -14.05
CA LYS A 236 -22.04 10.86 -15.01
C LYS A 236 -22.15 9.99 -16.25
N PHE A 237 -21.06 9.30 -16.62
CA PHE A 237 -20.96 8.61 -17.93
C PHE A 237 -20.59 7.13 -17.82
N GLY A 238 -20.32 6.63 -16.61
CA GLY A 238 -19.86 5.25 -16.41
C GLY A 238 -20.93 4.18 -16.68
N THR A 239 -22.20 4.46 -16.38
CA THR A 239 -23.31 3.52 -16.56
C THR A 239 -24.01 3.68 -17.90
N ASP A 240 -24.24 4.91 -18.35
CA ASP A 240 -25.12 5.16 -19.50
C ASP A 240 -24.36 5.41 -20.81
N LEU A 241 -23.09 5.86 -20.74
CA LEU A 241 -22.28 6.27 -21.90
C LEU A 241 -20.80 5.89 -21.77
N GLN A 242 -20.51 4.59 -21.68
CA GLN A 242 -19.15 4.06 -21.51
C GLN A 242 -18.14 4.62 -22.54
N LEU A 243 -18.59 4.85 -23.78
CA LEU A 243 -17.76 5.44 -24.84
C LEU A 243 -17.28 6.85 -24.46
N MET A 244 -18.16 7.69 -23.93
CA MET A 244 -17.82 9.07 -23.59
C MET A 244 -16.84 9.12 -22.40
N PHE A 245 -16.94 8.17 -21.46
CA PHE A 245 -15.94 8.03 -20.42
C PHE A 245 -14.57 7.61 -20.96
N ARG A 246 -14.52 6.76 -22.00
CA ARG A 246 -13.26 6.42 -22.70
C ARG A 246 -12.69 7.62 -23.44
N ILE A 247 -13.52 8.39 -24.12
CA ILE A 247 -13.12 9.62 -24.81
C ILE A 247 -12.56 10.64 -23.82
N LEU A 248 -13.22 10.87 -22.68
CA LEU A 248 -12.74 11.75 -21.61
C LEU A 248 -11.33 11.34 -21.15
N LYS A 249 -11.09 10.05 -20.90
CA LYS A 249 -9.76 9.55 -20.54
C LYS A 249 -8.74 9.79 -21.66
N GLY A 250 -9.14 9.57 -22.91
CA GLY A 250 -8.29 9.83 -24.08
C GLY A 250 -7.88 11.29 -24.19
N ILE A 251 -8.83 12.23 -24.01
CA ILE A 251 -8.57 13.67 -24.03
C ILE A 251 -7.64 14.08 -22.89
N LEU A 252 -7.90 13.59 -21.67
CA LEU A 252 -7.03 13.86 -20.52
C LEU A 252 -5.62 13.32 -20.72
N PHE A 253 -5.49 12.12 -21.30
CA PHE A 253 -4.19 11.52 -21.64
C PHE A 253 -3.45 12.35 -22.70
N LEU A 254 -4.13 12.73 -23.78
CA LEU A 254 -3.54 13.56 -24.84
C LEU A 254 -3.12 14.94 -24.31
N GLY A 255 -3.94 15.55 -23.47
CA GLY A 255 -3.61 16.81 -22.79
C GLY A 255 -2.37 16.67 -21.91
N PHE A 256 -2.28 15.60 -21.12
CA PHE A 256 -1.10 15.30 -20.30
C PHE A 256 0.16 15.12 -21.16
N VAL A 257 0.10 14.33 -22.23
CA VAL A 257 1.22 14.13 -23.15
C VAL A 257 1.67 15.44 -23.79
N THR A 258 0.72 16.28 -24.18
CA THR A 258 1.00 17.60 -24.78
C THR A 258 1.72 18.52 -23.79
N VAL A 259 1.21 18.62 -22.55
CA VAL A 259 1.86 19.42 -21.50
C VAL A 259 3.27 18.90 -21.20
N MET A 260 3.44 17.58 -21.09
CA MET A 260 4.76 16.98 -20.89
C MET A 260 5.71 17.30 -22.06
N ALA A 261 5.27 17.14 -23.31
CA ALA A 261 6.09 17.44 -24.49
C ALA A 261 6.56 18.90 -24.51
N VAL A 262 5.68 19.85 -24.16
CA VAL A 262 6.01 21.27 -24.03
C VAL A 262 7.04 21.50 -22.91
N LEU A 263 6.87 20.87 -21.75
CA LEU A 263 7.81 21.00 -20.64
C LEU A 263 9.19 20.39 -20.96
N PHE A 264 9.25 19.30 -21.72
CA PHE A 264 10.50 18.72 -22.20
C PHE A 264 11.18 19.60 -23.26
N ALA A 265 10.43 20.07 -24.26
CA ALA A 265 10.99 20.81 -25.41
C ALA A 265 11.37 22.26 -25.06
N ILE A 266 10.55 22.95 -24.26
CA ILE A 266 10.69 24.39 -23.97
C ILE A 266 11.10 24.61 -22.52
N GLY A 267 10.51 23.85 -21.59
CA GLY A 267 10.75 23.99 -20.16
C GLY A 267 12.10 23.43 -19.68
N GLY A 268 12.79 22.63 -20.49
CA GLY A 268 14.03 21.96 -20.10
C GLY A 268 13.83 20.90 -19.01
N LEU A 269 12.63 20.34 -18.89
CA LEU A 269 12.33 19.27 -17.94
C LEU A 269 13.14 18.03 -18.29
N THR A 270 13.81 17.43 -17.32
CA THR A 270 14.55 16.17 -17.51
C THR A 270 13.79 14.98 -16.95
N ILE A 271 14.10 13.77 -17.42
CA ILE A 271 13.52 12.52 -16.86
C ILE A 271 13.79 12.43 -15.35
N THR A 272 14.97 12.87 -14.91
CA THR A 272 15.33 12.98 -13.49
C THR A 272 14.40 13.92 -12.71
N ASP A 273 13.96 15.03 -13.32
CA ASP A 273 13.01 15.95 -12.68
C ASP A 273 11.62 15.33 -12.58
N VAL A 274 11.18 14.54 -13.57
CA VAL A 274 9.89 13.82 -13.51
C VAL A 274 9.88 12.83 -12.33
N LEU A 275 10.93 12.01 -12.21
CA LEU A 275 11.07 11.06 -11.11
C LEU A 275 11.13 11.77 -9.75
N ALA A 276 11.88 12.87 -9.66
CA ALA A 276 11.94 13.70 -8.46
C ALA A 276 10.57 14.30 -8.11
N CYS A 277 9.84 14.84 -9.09
CA CYS A 277 8.48 15.35 -8.92
C CYS A 277 7.56 14.26 -8.35
N THR A 278 7.63 13.02 -8.83
CA THR A 278 6.85 11.91 -8.26
C THR A 278 7.17 11.70 -6.77
N LEU A 279 8.45 11.73 -6.40
CA LEU A 279 8.89 11.56 -5.00
C LEU A 279 8.51 12.75 -4.09
N GLY A 280 8.29 13.95 -4.63
CA GLY A 280 7.84 15.12 -3.86
C GLY A 280 6.32 15.25 -3.77
N PHE A 281 5.62 15.04 -4.88
CA PHE A 281 4.19 15.27 -4.97
C PHE A 281 3.33 14.12 -4.42
N LEU A 282 3.81 12.86 -4.45
CA LEU A 282 3.10 11.75 -3.80
C LEU A 282 2.99 11.94 -2.28
N PRO A 283 4.07 12.24 -1.53
CA PRO A 283 3.94 12.62 -0.11
C PRO A 283 3.04 13.84 0.11
N THR A 284 3.07 14.83 -0.78
CA THR A 284 2.23 16.03 -0.68
C THR A 284 0.74 15.71 -0.77
N GLY A 285 0.34 14.90 -1.75
CA GLY A 285 -1.06 14.48 -1.85
C GLY A 285 -1.47 13.58 -0.68
N TRP A 286 -0.55 12.76 -0.15
CA TRP A 286 -0.78 12.00 1.08
C TRP A 286 -1.00 12.91 2.29
N CYS A 287 -0.24 14.01 2.41
CA CYS A 287 -0.44 15.04 3.43
C CYS A 287 -1.87 15.61 3.39
N ILE A 288 -2.31 16.03 2.19
CA ILE A 288 -3.66 16.57 1.97
C ILE A 288 -4.72 15.55 2.37
N LEU A 289 -4.50 14.27 2.03
CA LEU A 289 -5.41 13.19 2.38
C LEU A 289 -5.49 12.99 3.91
N LEU A 290 -4.36 12.93 4.61
CA LEU A 290 -4.33 12.74 6.06
C LEU A 290 -4.97 13.91 6.81
N ILE A 291 -4.66 15.16 6.40
CA ILE A 291 -5.30 16.36 6.96
C ILE A 291 -6.81 16.34 6.68
N GLY A 292 -7.21 15.97 5.47
CA GLY A 292 -8.63 15.82 5.12
C GLY A 292 -9.35 14.76 5.96
N GLN A 293 -8.69 13.62 6.24
CA GLN A 293 -9.22 12.58 7.12
C GLN A 293 -9.32 13.06 8.58
N ALA A 294 -8.30 13.76 9.07
CA ALA A 294 -8.29 14.32 10.42
C ALA A 294 -9.42 15.35 10.60
N CYS A 295 -9.63 16.21 9.61
CA CYS A 295 -10.69 17.21 9.59
C CYS A 295 -12.07 16.67 9.14
N ALA A 296 -12.22 15.35 8.95
CA ALA A 296 -13.44 14.73 8.45
C ALA A 296 -14.73 15.21 9.14
N PRO A 297 -14.80 15.34 10.49
CA PRO A 297 -16.02 15.80 11.17
C PRO A 297 -16.51 17.19 10.73
N MET A 298 -15.60 18.04 10.26
CA MET A 298 -15.90 19.41 9.83
C MET A 298 -16.25 19.49 8.34
N ILE A 299 -15.58 18.68 7.51
CA ILE A 299 -15.67 18.81 6.04
C ILE A 299 -16.60 17.80 5.38
N GLU A 300 -17.09 16.78 6.09
CA GLU A 300 -17.89 15.69 5.50
C GLU A 300 -19.14 16.17 4.74
N ARG A 301 -19.75 17.27 5.17
CA ARG A 301 -20.95 17.86 4.51
C ARG A 301 -20.62 18.70 3.28
N THR A 302 -19.36 18.85 2.92
CA THR A 302 -18.91 19.74 1.83
C THR A 302 -18.49 18.94 0.61
N MET A 303 -18.47 19.57 -0.57
CA MET A 303 -17.94 18.97 -1.81
C MET A 303 -16.45 18.62 -1.75
N LEU A 304 -15.72 19.14 -0.74
CA LEU A 304 -14.32 18.80 -0.51
C LEU A 304 -14.17 17.35 -0.03
N TRP A 305 -15.12 16.84 0.75
CA TRP A 305 -15.08 15.46 1.26
C TRP A 305 -15.07 14.43 0.13
N ASP A 306 -15.92 14.61 -0.89
CA ASP A 306 -15.94 13.76 -2.07
C ASP A 306 -14.59 13.75 -2.78
N SER A 307 -13.91 14.90 -2.81
CA SER A 307 -12.59 15.03 -3.43
C SER A 307 -11.50 14.32 -2.63
N ILE A 308 -11.54 14.42 -1.29
CA ILE A 308 -10.66 13.68 -0.38
C ILE A 308 -10.90 12.17 -0.48
N GLN A 309 -12.15 11.74 -0.59
CA GLN A 309 -12.48 10.33 -0.75
C GLN A 309 -11.93 9.77 -2.08
N GLU A 310 -12.08 10.49 -3.18
CA GLU A 310 -11.53 10.06 -4.47
C GLU A 310 -10.00 10.09 -4.50
N LEU A 311 -9.38 11.06 -3.83
CA LEU A 311 -7.92 11.08 -3.62
C LEU A 311 -7.47 9.83 -2.85
N GLY A 312 -8.16 9.48 -1.76
CA GLY A 312 -7.91 8.25 -1.00
C GLY A 312 -8.04 6.99 -1.86
N ARG A 313 -9.08 6.93 -2.70
CA ARG A 313 -9.29 5.82 -3.64
C ARG A 313 -8.15 5.71 -4.65
N ALA A 314 -7.63 6.83 -5.14
CA ALA A 314 -6.50 6.85 -6.05
C ALA A 314 -5.23 6.30 -5.37
N TYR A 315 -4.94 6.75 -4.13
CA TYR A 315 -3.82 6.22 -3.35
C TYR A 315 -3.95 4.73 -3.10
N ASP A 316 -5.09 4.25 -2.59
CA ASP A 316 -5.28 2.82 -2.32
C ASP A 316 -5.20 1.96 -3.59
N ASN A 317 -5.66 2.48 -4.74
CA ASN A 317 -5.47 1.80 -6.01
C ASN A 317 -3.99 1.67 -6.40
N ILE A 318 -3.21 2.75 -6.22
CA ILE A 318 -1.77 2.74 -6.50
C ILE A 318 -1.05 1.79 -5.54
N MET A 319 -1.36 1.84 -4.24
CA MET A 319 -0.79 0.95 -3.23
C MET A 319 -1.11 -0.52 -3.53
N GLY A 320 -2.37 -0.83 -3.85
CA GLY A 320 -2.78 -2.17 -4.26
C GLY A 320 -2.02 -2.66 -5.50
N LEU A 321 -1.86 -1.81 -6.52
CA LEU A 321 -1.06 -2.15 -7.71
C LEU A 321 0.41 -2.45 -7.37
N ILE A 322 1.04 -1.63 -6.53
CA ILE A 322 2.43 -1.84 -6.10
C ILE A 322 2.59 -3.18 -5.35
N LEU A 323 1.61 -3.56 -4.54
CA LEU A 323 1.62 -4.81 -3.77
C LEU A 323 1.34 -6.04 -4.65
N PHE A 324 0.30 -5.99 -5.47
CA PHE A 324 -0.20 -7.16 -6.20
C PHE A 324 0.57 -7.45 -7.48
N LEU A 325 1.23 -6.46 -8.10
CA LEU A 325 1.99 -6.68 -9.33
C LEU A 325 3.17 -7.64 -9.12
N PRO A 326 4.03 -7.48 -8.09
CA PRO A 326 5.07 -8.47 -7.77
C PRO A 326 4.50 -9.86 -7.48
N ILE A 327 3.35 -9.93 -6.79
CA ILE A 327 2.70 -11.21 -6.47
C ILE A 327 2.21 -11.88 -7.75
N GLY A 328 1.49 -11.17 -8.62
CA GLY A 328 1.02 -11.68 -9.90
C GLY A 328 2.16 -12.15 -10.81
N PHE A 329 3.28 -11.42 -10.82
CA PHE A 329 4.48 -11.85 -11.52
C PHE A 329 5.06 -13.15 -10.95
N LEU A 330 5.17 -13.26 -9.62
CA LEU A 330 5.66 -14.47 -8.96
C LEU A 330 4.71 -15.67 -9.14
N SER A 331 3.39 -15.44 -9.17
CA SER A 331 2.38 -16.47 -9.39
C SER A 331 2.44 -17.10 -10.79
N TRP A 332 3.08 -16.43 -11.75
CA TRP A 332 3.33 -17.00 -13.08
C TRP A 332 4.27 -18.22 -13.02
N PHE A 333 5.09 -18.31 -11.98
CA PHE A 333 6.08 -19.37 -11.82
C PHE A 333 5.59 -20.45 -10.85
N PRO A 334 5.22 -21.66 -11.32
CA PRO A 334 4.64 -22.71 -10.47
C PRO A 334 5.54 -23.12 -9.28
N PHE A 335 6.86 -23.05 -9.46
CA PHE A 335 7.82 -23.41 -8.43
C PHE A 335 7.73 -22.51 -7.19
N VAL A 336 7.26 -21.26 -7.32
CA VAL A 336 7.15 -20.32 -6.19
C VAL A 336 6.08 -20.81 -5.21
N SER A 337 4.92 -21.25 -5.73
CA SER A 337 3.87 -21.83 -4.90
C SER A 337 4.33 -23.12 -4.22
N GLU A 338 5.06 -23.99 -4.93
CA GLU A 338 5.60 -25.21 -4.33
C GLU A 338 6.64 -24.92 -3.25
N PHE A 339 7.54 -23.97 -3.50
CA PHE A 339 8.56 -23.54 -2.55
C PHE A 339 7.92 -22.98 -1.29
N GLN A 340 6.94 -22.08 -1.43
CA GLN A 340 6.16 -21.54 -0.32
C GLN A 340 5.54 -22.67 0.51
N THR A 341 4.88 -23.63 -0.15
CA THR A 341 4.16 -24.71 0.54
C THR A 341 5.10 -25.62 1.31
N ARG A 342 6.24 -26.02 0.72
CA ARG A 342 7.23 -26.90 1.36
C ARG A 342 7.99 -26.22 2.49
N LEU A 343 8.29 -24.92 2.34
CA LEU A 343 9.08 -24.16 3.30
C LEU A 343 8.26 -23.80 4.55
N LEU A 344 7.03 -23.33 4.36
CA LEU A 344 6.25 -22.71 5.43
C LEU A 344 5.19 -23.63 6.04
N PHE A 345 4.73 -24.65 5.32
CA PHE A 345 3.66 -25.50 5.81
C PHE A 345 4.11 -26.97 5.93
N ASN A 346 3.62 -27.65 6.96
CA ASN A 346 3.97 -29.03 7.25
C ASN A 346 3.58 -29.97 6.07
N GLN A 347 4.31 -31.06 5.87
CA GLN A 347 4.04 -32.06 4.82
C GLN A 347 2.61 -32.62 4.89
N ALA A 348 2.03 -32.77 6.09
CA ALA A 348 0.64 -33.18 6.27
C ALA A 348 -0.36 -32.17 5.66
N PHE A 349 -0.07 -30.87 5.79
CA PHE A 349 -0.86 -29.80 5.17
C PHE A 349 -0.62 -29.70 3.66
N SER A 350 0.62 -29.94 3.22
CA SER A 350 0.97 -30.00 1.80
C SER A 350 0.16 -31.06 1.04
N ARG A 351 -0.06 -32.23 1.66
CA ARG A 351 -0.93 -33.28 1.12
C ARG A 351 -2.41 -32.84 1.05
N GLY A 352 -2.90 -32.14 2.07
CA GLY A 352 -4.27 -31.59 2.08
C GLY A 352 -4.50 -30.54 0.99
N LEU A 353 -3.53 -29.64 0.76
CA LEU A 353 -3.57 -28.67 -0.35
C LEU A 353 -3.55 -29.35 -1.72
N GLN A 354 -2.76 -30.41 -1.90
CA GLN A 354 -2.74 -31.19 -3.13
C GLN A 354 -4.10 -31.86 -3.40
N ILE A 355 -4.71 -32.45 -2.38
CA ILE A 355 -6.06 -33.04 -2.49
C ILE A 355 -7.10 -31.96 -2.83
N SER A 356 -7.03 -30.78 -2.20
CA SER A 356 -7.92 -29.66 -2.52
C SER A 356 -7.77 -29.17 -3.97
N ARG A 357 -6.55 -29.13 -4.51
CA ARG A 357 -6.32 -28.78 -5.93
C ARG A 357 -6.89 -29.82 -6.88
N ILE A 358 -6.75 -31.12 -6.56
CA ILE A 358 -7.32 -32.22 -7.35
C ILE A 358 -8.85 -32.14 -7.34
N LEU A 359 -9.47 -31.92 -6.17
CA LEU A 359 -10.92 -31.79 -6.03
C LEU A 359 -11.48 -30.56 -6.73
N ALA A 360 -10.76 -29.44 -6.71
CA ALA A 360 -11.12 -28.24 -7.46
C ALA A 360 -11.07 -28.50 -8.98
N GLY A 361 -10.01 -29.15 -9.46
CA GLY A 361 -9.90 -29.54 -10.87
C GLY A 361 -10.93 -30.57 -11.31
N GLN A 362 -11.43 -31.44 -10.43
CA GLN A 362 -12.56 -32.35 -10.74
C GLN A 362 -13.90 -31.61 -10.84
N LYS A 363 -14.07 -30.52 -10.08
CA LYS A 363 -15.28 -29.69 -10.15
C LYS A 363 -15.40 -28.97 -11.49
N ASP A 364 -14.28 -28.51 -12.04
CA ASP A 364 -14.23 -27.89 -13.36
C ASP A 364 -14.54 -28.90 -14.49
N ILE A 365 -14.36 -30.21 -14.28
CA ILE A 365 -14.69 -31.25 -15.27
C ILE A 365 -16.18 -31.64 -15.18
N GLY A 366 -16.76 -31.62 -13.98
CA GLY A 366 -18.17 -31.97 -13.76
C GLY A 366 -19.19 -30.88 -14.17
N GLU A 367 -18.74 -29.68 -14.55
CA GLU A 367 -19.60 -28.63 -15.14
C GLU A 367 -19.66 -28.68 -16.68
N PHE A 368 -18.94 -29.63 -17.31
CA PHE A 368 -18.98 -29.89 -18.76
C PHE A 368 -19.68 -31.20 -19.16
N GLU A 369 -20.33 -31.89 -18.22
CA GLU A 369 -21.34 -32.94 -18.47
C GLU A 369 -22.72 -32.42 -18.08
#